data_AF-A0A6G1J596-F1
#
_entry.id   AF-A0A6G1J596-F1
#
_cell.length_a   1.000
_cell.length_b   1.000
_cell.length_c   1.000
_cell.angle_alpha   90.00
_cell.angle_beta   90.00
_cell.angle_gamma   90.00
#
_symmetry.space_group_name_H-M   'P 1'
#
loop_
_entity.id
_entity.type
_entity.pdbx_description
1 polymer ?
#
loop_
_entity_poly.entity_id
_entity_poly.type
_entity_poly.pdbx_seq_one_letter_code
_entity_poly.pdbx_strand_id
1 'polypeptide(L)'
;MDDQGVLVDLYLQLVYTGKLPLLYDTMVHDWEDGSVVHELYAILCRLYVFAEKARDATAKNPIIQALEATRRCAVLCALPGPRHINVVFGGTPKNSPARRLLVDMWGCGDLYL
;
A
#
# COMPACT_ATOMS: atom_id res chain seq x y z
N MET A 1 -10.64 -18.46 -6.67
CA MET A 1 -9.22 -18.54 -6.24
C MET A 1 -9.04 -17.50 -5.16
N ASP A 2 -8.73 -17.96 -3.97
CA ASP A 2 -8.81 -17.22 -2.72
C ASP A 2 -7.84 -16.04 -2.68
N ASP A 3 -8.35 -14.79 -2.70
CA ASP A 3 -7.56 -13.55 -2.56
C ASP A 3 -6.62 -13.55 -1.34
N GLN A 4 -6.95 -14.34 -0.32
CA GLN A 4 -6.12 -14.56 0.87
C GLN A 4 -4.83 -15.32 0.57
N GLY A 5 -4.86 -16.29 -0.35
CA GLY A 5 -3.68 -17.09 -0.70
C GLY A 5 -2.59 -16.25 -1.35
N VAL A 6 -2.97 -15.35 -2.26
CA VAL A 6 -2.05 -14.40 -2.92
C VAL A 6 -1.45 -13.43 -1.89
N LEU A 7 -2.26 -12.95 -0.94
CA LEU A 7 -1.78 -12.04 0.10
C LEU A 7 -0.74 -12.71 1.01
N VAL A 8 -0.98 -13.96 1.39
CA VAL A 8 -0.06 -14.74 2.24
C VAL A 8 1.23 -15.07 1.50
N ASP A 9 1.15 -15.47 0.22
CA ASP A 9 2.34 -15.72 -0.59
C ASP A 9 3.21 -14.48 -0.72
N LEU A 10 2.59 -13.34 -1.00
CA LEU A 10 3.29 -12.06 -1.09
C LEU A 10 3.91 -11.63 0.24
N TYR A 11 3.20 -11.86 1.35
CA TYR A 11 3.76 -11.63 2.69
C TYR A 11 4.97 -12.52 2.95
N LEU A 12 4.90 -13.81 2.63
CA LEU A 12 6.02 -14.73 2.78
C LEU A 12 7.20 -14.30 1.92
N GLN A 13 6.96 -13.92 0.66
CA GLN A 13 8.00 -13.39 -0.22
C GLN A 13 8.66 -12.15 0.38
N LEU A 14 7.87 -11.22 0.93
CA LEU A 14 8.40 -10.04 1.61
C LEU A 14 9.25 -10.41 2.84
N VAL A 15 8.80 -11.35 3.65
CA VAL A 15 9.53 -11.80 4.86
C VAL A 15 10.83 -12.49 4.50
N TYR A 16 10.82 -13.36 3.48
CA TYR A 16 11.99 -14.14 3.09
C TYR A 16 13.01 -13.35 2.26
N THR A 17 12.55 -12.47 1.38
CA THR A 17 13.43 -11.71 0.47
C THR A 17 13.76 -10.32 0.99
N GLY A 18 12.96 -9.78 1.92
CA GLY A 18 13.03 -8.39 2.36
C GLY A 18 12.62 -7.39 1.28
N LYS A 19 12.14 -7.86 0.11
CA LYS A 19 11.77 -7.03 -1.03
C LYS A 19 10.31 -7.25 -1.38
N LEU A 20 9.65 -6.18 -1.81
CA LEU A 20 8.27 -6.26 -2.30
C LEU A 20 8.31 -6.49 -3.82
N PRO A 21 7.98 -7.70 -4.31
CA PRO A 21 8.10 -8.01 -5.74
C PRO A 21 7.13 -7.21 -6.62
N LEU A 22 6.06 -6.66 -6.02
CA LEU A 22 5.07 -5.83 -6.71
C LEU A 22 5.63 -4.53 -7.32
N LEU A 23 6.80 -4.06 -6.86
CA LEU A 23 7.34 -2.77 -7.29
C LEU A 23 8.07 -2.83 -8.64
N TYR A 24 8.50 -4.00 -9.12
CA TYR A 24 9.42 -4.05 -10.26
C TYR A 24 8.75 -4.42 -11.59
N ASP A 25 7.77 -5.32 -11.57
CA ASP A 25 7.19 -5.82 -12.83
C ASP A 25 6.06 -4.90 -13.33
N THR A 26 5.21 -4.43 -12.42
CA THR A 26 4.03 -3.63 -12.75
C THR A 26 4.33 -2.14 -12.93
N MET A 27 5.35 -1.59 -12.26
CA MET A 27 5.72 -0.17 -12.39
C MET A 27 6.45 0.17 -13.69
N VAL A 28 7.02 -0.83 -14.38
CA VAL A 28 7.91 -0.61 -15.52
C VAL A 28 7.15 -0.48 -16.85
N HIS A 29 5.90 -0.95 -16.95
CA HIS A 29 5.18 -0.99 -18.24
C HIS A 29 3.87 -0.20 -18.34
N ASP A 30 3.10 0.02 -17.28
CA ASP A 30 1.71 0.52 -17.41
C ASP A 30 1.32 1.61 -16.39
N TRP A 31 2.18 2.60 -16.16
CA TRP A 31 1.87 3.71 -15.24
C TRP A 31 0.83 4.71 -15.79
N GLU A 32 0.47 4.60 -17.06
CA GLU A 32 -0.55 5.43 -17.73
C GLU A 32 -1.98 5.00 -17.37
N ASP A 33 -2.17 3.77 -16.88
CA ASP A 33 -3.48 3.24 -16.50
C ASP A 33 -3.75 3.40 -14.99
N GLY A 34 -4.70 4.28 -14.66
CA GLY A 34 -5.08 4.57 -13.27
C GLY A 34 -5.68 3.36 -12.52
N SER A 35 -6.13 2.31 -13.20
CA SER A 35 -6.68 1.12 -12.56
C SER A 35 -5.59 0.25 -11.94
N VAL A 36 -4.43 0.14 -12.58
CA VAL A 36 -3.26 -0.58 -12.06
C VAL A 36 -2.77 0.03 -10.74
N VAL A 37 -2.72 1.36 -10.67
CA VAL A 37 -2.34 2.09 -9.44
C VAL A 37 -3.36 1.84 -8.32
N HIS A 38 -4.65 1.79 -8.65
CA HIS A 38 -5.70 1.50 -7.69
C HIS A 38 -5.59 0.06 -7.14
N GLU A 39 -5.32 -0.93 -7.99
CA GLU A 39 -5.10 -2.31 -7.54
C GLU A 39 -3.86 -2.44 -6.66
N LEU A 40 -2.77 -1.72 -7.00
CA LEU A 40 -1.57 -1.69 -6.20
C LEU A 40 -1.85 -1.14 -4.79
N TYR A 41 -2.60 -0.03 -4.68
CA TYR A 41 -3.04 0.49 -3.38
C TYR A 41 -3.88 -0.54 -2.60
N ALA A 42 -4.78 -1.26 -3.26
CA ALA A 42 -5.58 -2.29 -2.61
C ALA A 42 -4.71 -3.40 -2.01
N ILE A 43 -3.71 -3.89 -2.76
CA ILE A 43 -2.80 -4.94 -2.28
C ILE A 43 -1.93 -4.42 -1.13
N LEU A 44 -1.31 -3.25 -1.28
CA LEU A 44 -0.46 -2.66 -0.25
C LEU A 44 -1.21 -2.39 1.06
N CYS A 45 -2.43 -1.85 0.98
CA CYS A 45 -3.26 -1.62 2.16
C CYS A 45 -3.65 -2.92 2.87
N ARG A 46 -4.02 -3.96 2.12
CA ARG A 46 -4.35 -5.28 2.69
C ARG A 46 -3.12 -5.93 3.30
N LEU A 47 -1.97 -5.85 2.64
CA LEU A 47 -0.72 -6.43 3.12
C LEU A 47 -0.23 -5.73 4.39
N TYR A 48 -0.40 -4.41 4.47
CA TYR A 48 -0.11 -3.67 5.69
C TYR A 48 -1.01 -4.13 6.85
N VAL A 49 -2.31 -4.27 6.62
CA VAL A 49 -3.25 -4.78 7.64
C VAL A 49 -2.86 -6.18 8.09
N PHE A 50 -2.43 -7.04 7.17
CA PHE A 50 -1.94 -8.38 7.48
C PHE A 50 -0.68 -8.32 8.37
N ALA A 51 0.32 -7.55 7.97
CA ALA A 51 1.56 -7.36 8.75
C ALA A 51 1.30 -6.73 10.12
N GLU A 52 0.33 -5.82 10.23
CA GLU A 52 -0.11 -5.22 11.50
C GLU A 52 -0.73 -6.28 12.42
N LYS A 53 -1.57 -7.17 11.90
CA LYS A 53 -2.14 -8.30 12.64
C LYS A 53 -1.06 -9.30 13.08
N ALA A 54 -0.09 -9.56 12.21
CA ALA A 54 1.08 -10.39 12.51
C ALA A 54 2.08 -9.73 13.48
N ARG A 55 1.90 -8.44 13.80
CA ARG A 55 2.82 -7.60 14.59
C ARG A 55 4.24 -7.53 13.99
N ASP A 56 4.35 -7.68 12.68
CA ASP A 56 5.62 -7.72 11.97
C ASP A 56 6.06 -6.30 11.58
N ALA A 57 6.92 -5.70 12.40
CA ALA A 57 7.46 -4.36 12.13
C ALA A 57 8.39 -4.34 10.90
N THR A 58 9.07 -5.45 10.62
CA THR A 58 10.02 -5.57 9.52
C THR A 58 9.30 -5.57 8.17
N ALA A 59 8.11 -6.18 8.10
CA ALA A 59 7.25 -6.13 6.92
C ALA A 59 6.49 -4.80 6.77
N LYS A 60 6.08 -4.14 7.86
CA LYS A 60 5.30 -2.89 7.79
C LYS A 60 6.06 -1.73 7.14
N ASN A 61 7.34 -1.57 7.47
CA ASN A 61 8.17 -0.47 6.97
C ASN A 61 8.32 -0.45 5.43
N PRO A 62 8.70 -1.55 4.75
CA PRO A 62 8.81 -1.56 3.30
C PRO A 62 7.45 -1.38 2.61
N ILE A 63 6.35 -1.80 3.23
CA ILE A 63 4.99 -1.56 2.69
C ILE A 63 4.64 -0.06 2.75
N ILE A 64 5.00 0.63 3.83
CA ILE A 64 4.85 2.10 3.94
C ILE A 64 5.68 2.80 2.87
N GLN A 65 6.93 2.38 2.67
CA GLN A 65 7.80 2.95 1.62
C GLN A 65 7.21 2.71 0.23
N ALA A 66 6.64 1.53 -0.02
CA ALA A 66 5.96 1.21 -1.27
C ALA A 66 4.74 2.12 -1.50
N LEU A 67 3.90 2.34 -0.48
CA LEU A 67 2.75 3.25 -0.55
C LEU A 67 3.16 4.70 -0.90
N GLU A 68 4.26 5.18 -0.30
CA GLU A 68 4.81 6.50 -0.60
C GLU A 68 5.41 6.58 -2.00
N ALA A 69 6.12 5.53 -2.43
CA ALA A 69 6.66 5.44 -3.79
C ALA A 69 5.55 5.42 -4.85
N THR A 70 4.46 4.67 -4.62
CA THR A 70 3.29 4.66 -5.51
C THR A 70 2.69 6.06 -5.66
N ARG A 71 2.59 6.84 -4.57
CA ARG A 71 2.13 8.23 -4.63
C ARG A 71 3.03 9.11 -5.51
N ARG A 72 4.36 8.96 -5.39
CA ARG A 72 5.34 9.78 -6.12
C ARG A 72 5.48 9.40 -7.59
N CYS A 73 5.32 8.13 -7.92
CA CYS A 73 5.50 7.63 -9.29
C CYS A 73 4.22 7.70 -10.13
N ALA A 74 3.04 7.87 -9.52
CA ALA A 74 1.80 8.01 -10.26
C ALA A 74 1.74 9.37 -10.98
N VAL A 75 1.60 9.34 -12.31
CA VAL A 75 1.45 10.52 -13.21
C VAL A 75 0.42 11.51 -12.73
N LEU A 76 -0.67 11.00 -12.17
CA LEU A 76 -1.84 11.77 -11.78
C LEU A 76 -1.85 12.11 -10.28
N CYS A 77 -0.71 11.95 -9.58
CA CYS A 77 -0.68 12.02 -8.11
C CYS A 77 -1.82 11.18 -7.50
N ALA A 78 -1.99 9.96 -8.01
CA ALA A 78 -3.12 9.12 -7.66
C ALA A 78 -3.11 8.85 -6.14
N LEU A 79 -4.17 9.27 -5.46
CA LEU A 79 -4.33 9.05 -4.03
C LEU A 79 -5.13 7.77 -3.76
N PRO A 80 -4.89 7.10 -2.63
CA PRO A 80 -5.70 5.95 -2.22
C PRO A 80 -7.15 6.38 -2.00
N GLY A 81 -8.05 5.88 -2.85
CA GLY A 81 -9.50 6.12 -2.73
C GLY A 81 -10.16 5.58 -1.44
N PRO A 82 -11.43 5.92 -1.21
CA PRO A 82 -12.14 5.66 0.05
C PRO A 82 -12.21 4.19 0.45
N ARG A 83 -12.23 3.27 -0.53
CA ARG A 83 -12.19 1.82 -0.27
C ARG A 83 -10.88 1.39 0.41
N HIS A 84 -9.74 1.94 -0.01
CA HIS A 84 -8.44 1.65 0.59
C HIS A 84 -8.33 2.21 2.00
N ILE A 85 -8.81 3.44 2.19
CA ILE A 85 -8.85 4.09 3.49
C ILE A 85 -9.67 3.24 4.48
N ASN A 86 -10.85 2.78 4.07
CA ASN A 86 -11.69 1.93 4.90
C ASN A 86 -11.01 0.61 5.28
N VAL A 87 -10.24 -0.01 4.38
CA VAL A 87 -9.48 -1.23 4.69
C VAL A 87 -8.44 -0.96 5.79
N VAL A 88 -7.65 0.11 5.67
CA VAL A 88 -6.61 0.45 6.65
C VAL A 88 -7.24 0.87 7.98
N PHE A 89 -8.25 1.73 7.96
CA PHE A 89 -8.92 2.19 9.18
C PHE A 89 -9.77 1.10 9.85
N GLY A 90 -10.27 0.13 9.12
CA GLY A 90 -10.95 -1.04 9.69
C GLY A 90 -9.96 -2.10 10.24
N GLY A 91 -8.78 -2.21 9.63
CA GLY A 91 -7.83 -3.29 9.90
C GLY A 91 -6.67 -2.97 10.86
N THR A 92 -6.48 -1.71 11.24
CA THR A 92 -5.33 -1.27 12.07
C THR A 92 -5.80 -0.57 13.35
N PRO A 93 -4.98 -0.41 14.41
CA PRO A 93 -5.34 0.38 15.59
C PRO A 93 -5.31 1.90 15.31
N LYS A 94 -5.96 2.72 16.16
CA LYS A 94 -6.05 4.19 16.01
C LYS A 94 -4.68 4.88 15.84
N ASN A 95 -3.64 4.36 16.48
CA ASN A 95 -2.27 4.92 16.43
C ASN A 95 -1.38 4.29 15.35
N SER A 96 -1.95 3.56 14.38
CA SER A 96 -1.18 2.93 13.32
C SER A 96 -0.52 3.96 12.40
N PRO A 97 0.77 3.81 12.04
CA PRO A 97 1.46 4.75 11.16
C PRO A 97 0.87 4.78 9.74
N ALA A 98 0.27 3.68 9.25
CA ALA A 98 -0.42 3.70 7.96
C ALA A 98 -1.62 4.66 7.94
N ARG A 99 -2.37 4.79 9.05
CA ARG A 99 -3.48 5.76 9.12
C ARG A 99 -2.96 7.19 9.03
N ARG A 100 -1.84 7.50 9.71
CA ARG A 100 -1.19 8.80 9.64
C ARG A 100 -0.69 9.12 8.23
N LEU A 101 -0.07 8.14 7.58
CA LEU A 101 0.37 8.28 6.19
C LEU A 101 -0.80 8.60 5.25
N LEU A 102 -1.91 7.88 5.36
CA LEU A 102 -3.08 8.14 4.52
C LEU A 102 -3.64 9.55 4.76
N VAL A 103 -3.71 10.00 6.01
CA VAL A 103 -4.15 11.37 6.32
C VAL A 103 -3.17 12.41 5.76
N ASP A 104 -1.87 12.18 5.90
CA ASP A 104 -0.83 13.04 5.33
C ASP A 104 -0.93 13.13 3.80
N MET A 105 -1.15 12.01 3.12
CA MET A 105 -1.34 11.96 1.67
C MET A 105 -2.50 12.83 1.20
N TRP A 106 -3.62 12.83 1.91
CA TRP A 106 -4.81 13.63 1.58
C TRP A 106 -4.71 15.08 2.05
N GLY A 107 -4.08 15.34 3.20
CA GLY A 107 -3.92 16.69 3.75
C GLY A 107 -2.81 17.51 3.08
N CYS A 108 -1.75 16.86 2.60
CA CYS A 108 -0.66 17.52 1.88
C CYS A 108 -1.07 17.98 0.47
N GLY A 109 -2.14 17.43 -0.10
CA GLY A 109 -2.72 17.87 -1.38
C GLY A 109 -3.39 19.26 -1.34
N ASP A 110 -3.67 19.80 -0.14
CA ASP A 110 -4.41 21.07 0.04
C ASP A 110 -3.49 22.31 0.04
N LEU A 111 -2.17 22.14 -0.01
CA LEU A 111 -1.18 23.25 0.05
C LEU A 111 -0.68 23.73 -1.33
N TYR A 112 -1.25 23.24 -2.42
CA TYR A 112 -0.88 23.60 -3.81
C TYR A 112 -2.10 23.83 -4.71
N LEU A 113 -3.19 24.40 -4.16
CA LEU A 113 -4.32 24.93 -4.95
C LEU A 113 -4.54 26.41 -4.66
#